data_AF-A0A3C0W547-F1
#
_entry.id   AF-A0A3C0W547-F1
#
_cell.length_a   1.000
_cell.length_b   1.000
_cell.length_c   1.000
_cell.angle_alpha   90.00
_cell.angle_beta   90.00
_cell.angle_gamma   90.00
#
_symmetry.space_group_name_H-M   'P 1'
#
loop_
_entity.id
_entity.type
_entity.pdbx_description
1 polymer ?
#
loop_
_entity_poly.entity_id
_entity_poly.type
_entity_poly.pdbx_seq_one_letter_code
_entity_poly.pdbx_strand_id
1 'polypeptide(L)'
;MTRAEDVSAAFVAEKRGMGAGWGAIARMTGAPERDLRRLHDSAWVDPSLRREADLTPRDQVRAGLVKAGFARQDAEILARLWHANGSRLPSKVLAAGIAGGGATYDVVRAAKIVAEQRGVRFANTAQGFALAPEGVTAIATLAD
;
A
#
# COMPACT_ATOMS: atom_id res chain seq x y z
N MET A 1 -13.64 17.93 11.07
CA MET A 1 -13.30 16.50 11.01
C MET A 1 -13.90 15.85 12.25
N THR A 2 -14.81 14.90 12.09
CA THR A 2 -15.49 14.22 13.21
C THR A 2 -14.51 13.26 13.88
N ARG A 3 -14.48 13.19 15.22
CA ARG A 3 -13.65 12.20 15.91
C ARG A 3 -14.38 10.86 15.92
N ALA A 4 -13.65 9.76 15.86
CA ALA A 4 -14.27 8.43 15.90
C ALA A 4 -15.01 8.16 17.22
N GLU A 5 -14.62 8.81 18.32
CA GLU A 5 -15.29 8.77 19.62
C GLU A 5 -16.71 9.37 19.58
N ASP A 6 -16.96 10.31 18.68
CA ASP A 6 -18.27 10.97 18.50
C ASP A 6 -19.22 10.10 17.65
N VAL A 7 -18.73 9.00 17.07
CA VAL A 7 -19.53 8.10 16.23
C VAL A 7 -20.16 7.01 17.09
N SER A 8 -21.49 6.96 17.09
CA SER A 8 -22.24 5.97 17.86
C SER A 8 -21.93 4.53 17.42
N ALA A 9 -21.65 3.66 18.40
CA ALA A 9 -21.45 2.24 18.17
C ALA A 9 -22.68 1.57 17.53
N ALA A 10 -23.90 2.03 17.85
CA ALA A 10 -25.13 1.51 17.26
C ALA A 10 -25.21 1.80 15.76
N PHE A 11 -24.82 3.02 15.34
CA PHE A 11 -24.74 3.39 13.93
C PHE A 11 -23.73 2.50 13.18
N VAL A 12 -22.53 2.30 13.76
CA VAL A 12 -21.50 1.44 13.15
C VAL A 12 -22.01 0.00 13.02
N ALA A 13 -22.60 -0.57 14.08
CA ALA A 13 -23.13 -1.93 14.08
C ALA A 13 -24.22 -2.12 13.02
N GLU A 14 -25.15 -1.17 12.90
CA GLU A 14 -26.20 -1.17 11.88
C GLU A 14 -25.61 -1.17 10.46
N LYS A 15 -24.67 -0.27 10.17
CA LYS A 15 -24.04 -0.20 8.83
C LYS A 15 -23.19 -1.42 8.52
N ARG A 16 -22.52 -2.00 9.52
CA ARG A 16 -21.79 -3.27 9.36
C ARG A 16 -22.75 -4.43 9.08
N GLY A 17 -23.91 -4.48 9.74
CA GLY A 17 -24.97 -5.45 9.47
C GLY A 17 -25.56 -5.35 8.05
N MET A 18 -25.56 -4.15 7.48
CA MET A 18 -25.95 -3.90 6.08
C MET A 18 -24.82 -4.20 5.07
N GLY A 19 -23.66 -4.69 5.51
CA GLY A 19 -22.52 -5.01 4.65
C GLY A 19 -21.64 -3.81 4.26
N ALA A 20 -21.81 -2.65 4.89
CA ALA A 20 -20.96 -1.50 4.59
C ALA A 20 -19.49 -1.74 5.01
N GLY A 21 -18.58 -1.44 4.10
CA GLY A 21 -17.14 -1.44 4.37
C GLY A 21 -16.72 -0.25 5.25
N TRP A 22 -15.61 -0.40 5.96
CA TRP A 22 -15.08 0.64 6.86
C TRP A 22 -14.82 1.98 6.17
N GLY A 23 -14.30 1.98 4.93
CA GLY A 23 -14.12 3.19 4.14
C GLY A 23 -15.42 3.86 3.68
N ALA A 24 -16.55 3.14 3.66
CA ALA A 24 -17.87 3.75 3.44
C ALA A 24 -18.35 4.46 4.70
N ILE A 25 -18.23 3.81 5.86
CA ILE A 25 -18.60 4.38 7.16
C ILE A 25 -17.76 5.63 7.45
N ALA A 26 -16.44 5.59 7.18
CA ALA A 26 -15.54 6.73 7.32
C ALA A 26 -16.00 7.96 6.50
N ARG A 27 -16.48 7.74 5.27
CA ARG A 27 -17.03 8.82 4.43
C ARG A 27 -18.37 9.36 4.96
N MET A 28 -19.22 8.48 5.50
CA MET A 28 -20.52 8.88 6.06
C MET A 28 -20.38 9.70 7.34
N THR A 29 -19.38 9.39 8.16
CA THR A 29 -19.20 10.04 9.47
C THR A 29 -18.17 11.17 9.43
N GLY A 30 -17.29 11.19 8.41
CA GLY A 30 -16.17 12.11 8.34
C GLY A 30 -15.05 11.80 9.33
N ALA A 31 -15.08 10.62 9.97
CA ALA A 31 -14.04 10.14 10.87
C ALA A 31 -13.05 9.25 10.10
N PRO A 32 -11.74 9.27 10.44
CA PRO A 32 -10.75 8.41 9.80
C PRO A 32 -11.09 6.93 9.96
N GLU A 33 -10.96 6.17 8.88
CA GLU A 33 -11.23 4.72 8.87
C GLU A 33 -10.42 3.99 9.96
N ARG A 34 -9.14 4.35 10.12
CA ARG A 34 -8.25 3.78 11.13
C ARG A 34 -8.84 3.92 12.54
N ASP A 35 -9.31 5.10 12.88
CA ASP A 35 -9.80 5.40 14.24
C ASP A 35 -11.14 4.71 14.51
N LEU A 36 -12.00 4.64 13.50
CA LEU A 36 -13.26 3.88 13.57
C LEU A 36 -13.00 2.39 13.81
N ARG A 37 -12.04 1.80 13.08
CA ARG A 37 -11.69 0.40 13.28
C ARG A 37 -11.06 0.16 14.65
N ARG A 38 -10.17 1.05 15.09
CA ARG A 38 -9.56 0.97 16.43
C ARG A 38 -10.60 0.93 17.56
N LEU A 39 -11.67 1.71 17.44
CA LEU A 39 -12.70 1.81 18.49
C LEU A 39 -13.82 0.77 18.37
N HIS A 40 -14.17 0.34 17.15
CA HIS A 40 -15.39 -0.46 16.93
C HIS A 40 -15.14 -1.83 16.30
N ASP A 41 -13.91 -2.16 15.88
CA ASP A 41 -13.54 -3.46 15.30
C ASP A 41 -12.62 -4.19 16.30
N SER A 42 -13.20 -5.08 17.11
CA SER A 42 -12.45 -5.85 18.12
C SER A 42 -11.41 -6.80 17.53
N ALA A 43 -11.55 -7.14 16.24
CA ALA A 43 -10.58 -7.93 15.48
C ALA A 43 -9.51 -7.05 14.80
N TRP A 44 -9.59 -5.73 14.94
CA TRP A 44 -8.62 -4.83 14.32
C TRP A 44 -7.31 -4.81 15.09
N VAL A 45 -6.25 -5.12 14.37
CA VAL A 45 -4.87 -4.97 14.83
C VAL A 45 -4.28 -3.77 14.10
N ASP A 46 -3.71 -2.82 14.85
CA ASP A 46 -3.02 -1.69 14.25
C ASP A 46 -1.88 -2.19 13.35
N PRO A 47 -1.91 -1.91 12.04
CA PRO A 47 -0.85 -2.34 11.14
C PRO A 47 0.55 -1.82 11.54
N SER A 48 0.64 -0.70 12.28
CA SER A 48 1.92 -0.20 12.80
C SER A 48 2.43 -0.92 14.05
N LEU A 49 1.59 -1.73 14.71
CA LEU A 49 1.95 -2.54 15.87
C LEU A 49 2.27 -4.00 15.50
N ARG A 50 2.18 -4.36 14.22
CA ARG A 50 2.62 -5.68 13.76
C ARG A 50 4.12 -5.82 14.02
N ARG A 51 4.51 -6.89 14.73
CA ARG A 51 5.93 -7.23 14.89
C ARG A 51 6.50 -7.58 13.51
N GLU A 52 7.80 -7.40 13.29
CA GLU A 52 8.45 -7.77 12.02
C GLU A 52 8.17 -9.23 11.63
N ALA A 53 8.02 -10.12 12.62
CA ALA A 53 7.65 -11.52 12.45
C ALA A 53 6.23 -11.75 11.88
N ASP A 54 5.33 -10.77 11.98
CA ASP A 54 3.95 -10.83 11.47
C ASP A 54 3.78 -10.12 10.12
N LEU A 55 4.84 -9.47 9.62
CA LEU A 55 4.82 -8.80 8.34
C LEU A 55 5.02 -9.83 7.22
N THR A 56 4.18 -9.74 6.19
CA THR A 56 4.42 -10.52 4.97
C THR A 56 5.79 -10.10 4.38
N PRO A 57 6.49 -10.97 3.64
CA PRO A 57 7.77 -10.60 3.03
C PRO A 57 7.70 -9.30 2.21
N ARG A 58 6.57 -9.05 1.54
CA ARG A 58 6.31 -7.79 0.83
C ARG A 58 6.25 -6.59 1.77
N ASP A 59 5.58 -6.71 2.91
CA ASP A 59 5.44 -5.62 3.87
C ASP A 59 6.77 -5.30 4.56
N GLN A 60 7.64 -6.31 4.77
CA GLN A 60 9.02 -6.14 5.23
C GLN A 60 9.83 -5.35 4.21
N VAL A 61 9.82 -5.77 2.94
CA VAL A 61 10.52 -5.05 1.86
C VAL A 61 10.04 -3.61 1.74
N ARG A 62 8.74 -3.36 1.85
CA ARG A 62 8.20 -2.01 1.87
C ARG A 62 8.74 -1.18 3.04
N ALA A 63 8.76 -1.74 4.25
CA ALA A 63 9.27 -1.05 5.44
C ALA A 63 10.77 -0.72 5.29
N GLY A 64 11.54 -1.68 4.77
CA GLY A 64 12.95 -1.52 4.39
C GLY A 64 13.18 -0.37 3.41
N LEU A 65 12.43 -0.33 2.30
CA LEU A 65 12.54 0.75 1.33
C LEU A 65 12.19 2.12 1.92
N VAL A 66 11.20 2.21 2.82
CA VAL A 66 10.90 3.47 3.53
C VAL A 66 12.08 3.87 4.41
N LYS A 67 12.71 2.93 5.13
CA LYS A 67 13.91 3.17 5.93
C LYS A 67 15.10 3.62 5.08
N ALA A 68 15.21 3.11 3.84
CA ALA A 68 16.18 3.55 2.84
C ALA A 68 15.83 4.90 2.18
N GLY A 69 14.79 5.60 2.66
CA GLY A 69 14.45 6.95 2.23
C GLY A 69 13.66 7.03 0.92
N PHE A 70 12.94 5.96 0.55
CA PHE A 70 11.91 6.05 -0.49
C PHE A 70 10.62 6.64 0.08
N ALA A 71 9.88 7.38 -0.74
CA ALA A 71 8.54 7.83 -0.36
C ALA A 71 7.63 6.60 -0.15
N ARG A 72 6.69 6.69 0.79
CA ARG A 72 5.82 5.56 1.17
C ARG A 72 5.04 4.96 -0.01
N GLN A 73 4.61 5.81 -0.94
CA GLN A 73 3.88 5.38 -2.15
C GLN A 73 4.79 4.63 -3.12
N ASP A 74 6.02 5.13 -3.34
CA ASP A 74 7.01 4.47 -4.19
C ASP A 74 7.42 3.13 -3.60
N ALA A 75 7.69 3.08 -2.29
CA ALA A 75 8.02 1.84 -1.58
C ALA A 75 6.92 0.77 -1.71
N GLU A 76 5.64 1.17 -1.65
CA GLU A 76 4.51 0.26 -1.84
C GLU A 76 4.46 -0.29 -3.29
N ILE A 77 4.67 0.56 -4.30
CA ILE A 77 4.71 0.14 -5.71
C ILE A 77 5.87 -0.82 -5.96
N LEU A 78 7.06 -0.49 -5.46
CA LEU A 78 8.28 -1.28 -5.61
C LEU A 78 8.20 -2.62 -4.88
N ALA A 79 7.63 -2.64 -3.67
CA ALA A 79 7.41 -3.88 -2.93
C ALA A 79 6.43 -4.82 -3.68
N ARG A 80 5.38 -4.28 -4.32
CA ARG A 80 4.47 -5.07 -5.17
C ARG A 80 5.19 -5.68 -6.37
N LEU A 81 6.06 -4.90 -7.02
CA LEU A 81 6.88 -5.38 -8.14
C LEU A 81 7.89 -6.45 -7.71
N TRP A 82 8.55 -6.25 -6.57
CA TRP A 82 9.47 -7.23 -5.98
C TRP A 82 8.74 -8.54 -5.67
N HIS A 83 7.56 -8.45 -5.05
CA HIS A 83 6.73 -9.61 -4.74
C HIS A 83 6.26 -10.36 -5.99
N ALA A 84 6.04 -9.65 -7.10
CA ALA A 84 5.73 -10.24 -8.40
C ALA A 84 6.92 -11.01 -9.01
N ASN A 85 8.13 -10.83 -8.46
CA ASN A 85 9.36 -11.55 -8.80
C ASN A 85 9.64 -11.59 -10.31
N GLY A 86 9.68 -10.41 -10.94
CA GLY A 86 9.89 -10.27 -12.38
C GLY A 86 8.63 -10.47 -13.24
N SER A 87 7.51 -10.91 -12.66
CA SER A 87 6.23 -10.93 -13.36
C SER A 87 5.76 -9.52 -13.67
N ARG A 88 5.15 -9.38 -14.85
CA ARG A 88 4.60 -8.11 -15.33
C ARG A 88 3.30 -7.79 -14.64
N LEU A 89 3.19 -6.56 -14.13
CA LEU A 89 1.97 -6.04 -13.53
C LEU A 89 1.47 -4.77 -14.25
N PRO A 90 0.14 -4.60 -14.41
CA PRO A 90 -0.44 -3.37 -14.93
C PRO A 90 -0.41 -2.26 -13.88
N SER A 91 -0.32 -1.00 -14.32
CA SER A 91 -0.30 0.17 -13.44
C SER A 91 -1.48 0.22 -12.47
N LYS A 92 -2.67 -0.21 -12.91
CA LYS A 92 -3.89 -0.26 -12.09
C LYS A 92 -3.73 -1.13 -10.84
N VAL A 93 -3.01 -2.25 -10.96
CA VAL A 93 -2.73 -3.13 -9.82
C VAL A 93 -1.66 -2.50 -8.93
N LEU A 94 -0.61 -1.94 -9.53
CA LEU A 94 0.50 -1.34 -8.80
C LEU A 94 0.11 -0.09 -8.00
N ALA A 95 -0.77 0.77 -8.53
CA ALA A 95 -1.22 1.99 -7.86
C ALA A 95 -2.51 1.82 -7.04
N ALA A 96 -3.02 0.59 -6.88
CA ALA A 96 -4.23 0.34 -6.10
C ALA A 96 -4.09 0.88 -4.66
N GLY A 97 -5.01 1.75 -4.24
CA GLY A 97 -4.97 2.44 -2.94
C GLY A 97 -4.00 3.63 -2.85
N ILE A 98 -3.34 3.99 -3.96
CA ILE A 98 -2.43 5.15 -4.07
C ILE A 98 -3.06 6.20 -4.99
N ALA A 99 -3.47 5.81 -6.20
CA ALA A 99 -4.06 6.67 -7.20
C ALA A 99 -5.17 5.95 -7.98
N GLY A 100 -6.07 6.70 -8.61
CA GLY A 100 -7.16 6.19 -9.43
C GLY A 100 -7.24 6.88 -10.80
N GLY A 101 -7.89 6.21 -11.75
CA GLY A 101 -8.14 6.78 -13.09
C GLY A 101 -6.87 7.02 -13.90
N GLY A 102 -6.78 8.15 -14.60
CA GLY A 102 -5.67 8.47 -15.51
C GLY A 102 -4.30 8.61 -14.81
N ALA A 103 -4.26 9.05 -13.55
CA ALA A 103 -3.01 9.29 -12.81
C ALA A 103 -2.25 8.00 -12.43
N THR A 104 -2.92 6.85 -12.54
CA THR A 104 -2.38 5.53 -12.16
C THR A 104 -1.07 5.20 -12.89
N TYR A 105 -0.95 5.54 -14.17
CA TYR A 105 0.26 5.28 -14.93
C TYR A 105 1.42 6.19 -14.49
N ASP A 106 1.13 7.47 -14.29
CA ASP A 106 2.15 8.48 -13.98
C ASP A 106 2.79 8.23 -12.61
N VAL A 107 2.02 7.84 -11.59
CA VAL A 107 2.59 7.53 -10.27
C VAL A 107 3.51 6.30 -10.31
N VAL A 108 3.16 5.27 -11.10
CA VAL A 108 4.02 4.08 -11.25
C VAL A 108 5.26 4.41 -12.06
N ARG A 109 5.13 5.26 -13.08
CA ARG A 109 6.27 5.74 -13.87
C ARG A 109 7.22 6.61 -13.04
N ALA A 110 6.69 7.48 -12.18
CA ALA A 110 7.50 8.30 -11.27
C ALA A 110 8.29 7.41 -10.29
N ALA A 111 7.62 6.43 -9.65
CA ALA A 111 8.27 5.46 -8.78
C ALA A 111 9.38 4.67 -9.51
N LYS A 112 9.13 4.27 -10.77
CA LYS A 112 10.13 3.63 -11.63
C LYS A 112 11.37 4.52 -11.82
N ILE A 113 11.19 5.79 -12.19
CA ILE A 113 12.29 6.73 -12.43
C ILE A 113 13.13 6.91 -11.16
N VAL A 114 12.50 7.10 -10.00
CA VAL A 114 13.19 7.24 -8.71
C VAL A 114 13.99 5.98 -8.38
N ALA A 115 13.43 4.80 -8.63
CA ALA A 115 14.11 3.52 -8.39
C ALA A 115 15.30 3.31 -9.36
N GLU A 116 15.15 3.68 -10.63
CA GLU A 116 16.23 3.59 -11.63
C GLU A 116 17.41 4.51 -11.27
N GLN A 117 17.12 5.71 -10.75
CA GLN A 117 18.16 6.62 -10.24
C GLN A 117 18.95 6.02 -9.05
N ARG A 118 18.34 5.07 -8.34
CA ARG A 118 18.96 4.34 -7.23
C ARG A 118 19.48 2.96 -7.64
N GLY A 119 19.60 2.69 -8.95
CA GLY A 119 20.23 1.50 -9.49
C GLY A 119 19.29 0.30 -9.71
N VAL A 120 17.98 0.43 -9.48
CA VAL A 120 17.02 -0.65 -9.72
C VAL A 120 16.76 -0.80 -11.22
N ARG A 121 16.93 -2.02 -11.75
CA ARG A 121 16.73 -2.31 -13.18
C ARG A 121 15.34 -2.88 -13.46
N PHE A 122 14.70 -2.33 -14.49
CA PHE A 122 13.39 -2.78 -14.96
C PHE A 122 13.54 -3.56 -16.27
N ALA A 123 12.69 -4.57 -16.46
CA ALA A 123 12.63 -5.29 -17.71
C ALA A 123 12.03 -4.38 -18.80
N ASN A 124 12.56 -4.47 -20.03
CA ASN A 124 11.98 -3.74 -21.15
C ASN A 124 10.67 -4.42 -21.57
N THR A 125 9.54 -3.78 -21.30
CA THR A 125 8.22 -4.32 -21.60
C THR A 125 7.38 -3.31 -22.37
N ALA A 126 6.80 -3.74 -23.49
CA ALA A 126 5.94 -2.89 -24.33
C ALA A 126 4.68 -2.39 -23.59
N GLN A 127 4.19 -3.14 -22.59
CA GLN A 127 3.05 -2.78 -21.76
C GLN A 127 3.28 -3.27 -20.32
N GLY A 128 2.88 -2.48 -19.32
CA GLY A 128 3.02 -2.81 -17.91
C GLY A 128 4.43 -2.54 -17.35
N PHE A 129 4.66 -3.01 -16.12
CA PHE A 129 5.91 -2.82 -15.38
C PHE A 129 6.37 -4.15 -14.80
N ALA A 130 7.66 -4.43 -14.93
CA ALA A 130 8.32 -5.61 -14.38
C ALA A 130 9.76 -5.25 -14.01
N LEU A 131 10.29 -5.90 -12.98
CA LEU A 131 11.70 -5.81 -12.64
C LEU A 131 12.51 -6.78 -13.50
N ALA A 132 13.73 -6.38 -13.85
CA ALA A 132 14.71 -7.35 -14.32
C ALA A 132 15.21 -8.18 -13.10
N PRO A 133 15.80 -9.38 -13.31
CA PRO A 133 16.34 -10.18 -12.21
C PRO A 133 17.28 -9.37 -11.29
N GLU A 134 18.13 -8.53 -11.86
CA GLU A 134 19.05 -7.66 -11.11
C GLU A 134 18.31 -6.59 -10.31
N GLY A 135 17.15 -6.12 -10.81
CA GLY A 135 16.30 -5.18 -10.11
C GLY A 135 15.58 -5.80 -8.91
N VAL A 136 15.20 -7.07 -8.98
CA VAL A 136 14.64 -7.81 -7.84
C VAL A 136 15.68 -7.88 -6.72
N THR A 137 16.92 -8.27 -7.05
CA THR A 137 18.03 -8.32 -6.09
C THR A 137 18.34 -6.94 -5.53
N ALA A 138 18.41 -5.90 -6.37
CA ALA A 138 18.68 -4.53 -5.93
C ALA A 138 17.62 -4.03 -4.93
N ILE A 139 16.34 -4.33 -5.14
CA ILE A 139 15.28 -3.97 -4.18
C ILE A 139 15.47 -4.71 -2.85
N ALA A 140 15.80 -6.01 -2.88
CA ALA A 140 16.05 -6.76 -1.66
C ALA A 140 17.21 -6.13 -0.85
N THR A 141 18.33 -5.83 -1.51
CA THR A 141 19.49 -5.18 -0.87
C THR A 141 19.19 -3.78 -0.34
N LEU A 142 18.36 -3.00 -1.03
CA LEU A 142 17.94 -1.67 -0.56
C LEU A 142 16.95 -1.74 0.62
N ALA A 143 16.33 -2.89 0.84
CA ALA A 143 15.31 -3.07 1.87
C ALA A 143 15.82 -3.76 3.15
N ASP A 144 17.04 -4.29 3.15
CA ASP A 144 17.72 -4.80 4.35
C ASP A 144 18.23 -3.63 5.24
#